data_AF-A0A940ENF6-F1
#
_entry.id   AF-A0A940ENF6-F1
#
_cell.length_a   1.000
_cell.length_b   1.000
_cell.length_c   1.000
_cell.angle_alpha   90.00
_cell.angle_beta   90.00
_cell.angle_gamma   90.00
#
_symmetry.space_group_name_H-M   'P 1'
#
loop_
_entity.id
_entity.type
_entity.pdbx_description
1 polymer ?
#
loop_
_entity_poly.entity_id
_entity_poly.type
_entity_poly.pdbx_seq_one_letter_code
_entity_poly.pdbx_strand_id
1 'polypeptide(L)'
;MESQDDPRLKSKADATPPEAADPGGPTLAAELQAPTVTRAYQCQCGRPVFLANSRCLACQTPLGYVIEKLGVVPLAPAVHEGAEPDTFTVFGDAGGKAYRHCANLLTPAACNWMVPAPRDGDDPAFGTAGLAPGLCLACSVTRTIPDLSVEGNGERWLALELAKRRLLSQLLALGLPVVTRLSDPAHGLAFDFLSSVPGAPHVLTGHDRGVITLNAEEAQDDVRERIRAEMREPYRTLLGHFRHEIGHYYWDLLVQPAPWLADFRSLFGDEREDYAAALRRHYEQGAPPDWAARFVTSYASAHPWEDWAETWAHYLHMADTADTALSFGVDARNVELASDLFEPADLWQPGHPEAARFLDFLNGWVRLTNVLNELSRSMGQPDYYPFVLPRAAVGKLQFIHEVIAEQRERAAVPEASDAQAQA
;
A
#
# COMPACT_ATOMS: atom_id res chain seq x y z
N MET A 1 -27.37 -15.49 -85.09
CA MET A 1 -28.07 -14.27 -84.66
C MET A 1 -27.37 -13.82 -83.39
N GLU A 2 -26.19 -13.20 -83.52
CA GLU A 2 -26.00 -11.73 -83.54
C GLU A 2 -26.36 -11.13 -82.17
N SER A 3 -25.35 -10.94 -81.31
CA SER A 3 -24.59 -9.69 -81.05
C SER A 3 -25.30 -8.83 -79.99
N GLN A 4 -24.69 -8.29 -78.93
CA GLN A 4 -23.49 -7.43 -78.90
C GLN A 4 -22.85 -7.37 -77.50
N ASP A 5 -21.63 -6.84 -77.49
CA ASP A 5 -20.60 -6.67 -76.45
C ASP A 5 -20.89 -5.67 -75.30
N ASP A 6 -20.25 -5.90 -74.14
CA ASP A 6 -19.12 -5.11 -73.59
C ASP A 6 -19.12 -5.09 -72.03
N PRO A 7 -17.98 -5.35 -71.35
CA PRO A 7 -17.89 -5.52 -69.89
C PRO A 7 -17.43 -4.22 -69.20
N ARG A 8 -17.77 -4.04 -67.91
CA ARG A 8 -17.03 -3.10 -67.05
C ARG A 8 -17.26 -3.35 -65.55
N LEU A 9 -16.19 -3.89 -64.94
CA LEU A 9 -15.64 -3.62 -63.62
C LEU A 9 -16.33 -2.59 -62.70
N LYS A 10 -16.56 -3.01 -61.44
CA LYS A 10 -16.28 -2.36 -60.14
C LYS A 10 -17.45 -2.39 -59.15
N SER A 11 -17.26 -3.21 -58.13
CA SER A 11 -18.11 -3.33 -56.95
C SER A 11 -18.13 -2.03 -56.15
N LYS A 12 -19.37 -1.70 -55.79
CA LYS A 12 -19.89 -0.82 -54.75
C LYS A 12 -18.89 -0.31 -53.70
N ALA A 13 -18.95 1.01 -53.52
CA ALA A 13 -18.42 1.78 -52.41
C ALA A 13 -19.00 1.29 -51.07
N ASP A 14 -18.12 0.96 -50.13
CA ASP A 14 -18.43 0.90 -48.70
C ASP A 14 -18.31 2.31 -48.12
N ALA A 15 -19.42 2.81 -47.59
CA ALA A 15 -19.44 4.00 -46.77
C ALA A 15 -19.10 3.58 -45.33
N THR A 16 -17.93 4.00 -44.85
CA THR A 16 -17.49 3.85 -43.47
C THR A 16 -18.35 4.72 -42.55
N PRO A 17 -18.99 4.19 -41.49
CA PRO A 17 -19.65 5.01 -40.48
C PRO A 17 -18.61 5.71 -39.60
N PRO A 18 -18.93 6.87 -38.99
CA PRO A 18 -17.96 7.68 -38.26
C PRO A 18 -17.48 6.96 -37.00
N GLU A 19 -16.17 7.00 -36.82
CA GLU A 19 -15.44 6.53 -35.65
C GLU A 19 -15.93 7.31 -34.41
N ALA A 20 -16.62 6.61 -33.51
CA ALA A 20 -16.97 7.15 -32.21
C ALA A 20 -15.67 7.31 -31.40
N ALA A 21 -15.43 8.53 -30.92
CA ALA A 21 -14.35 8.84 -30.01
C ALA A 21 -14.40 7.92 -28.77
N ASP A 22 -13.30 7.23 -28.51
CA ASP A 22 -13.09 6.37 -27.34
C ASP A 22 -12.91 7.25 -26.08
N PRO A 23 -13.83 7.22 -25.10
CA PRO A 23 -13.66 7.90 -23.82
C PRO A 23 -12.96 6.94 -22.83
N GLY A 24 -11.88 6.31 -23.28
CA GLY A 24 -11.20 5.21 -22.60
C GLY A 24 -10.30 5.65 -21.44
N GLY A 25 -10.89 6.04 -20.32
CA GLY A 25 -10.28 5.74 -19.02
C GLY A 25 -10.34 4.22 -18.76
N PRO A 26 -9.47 3.66 -17.90
CA PRO A 26 -9.55 2.24 -17.55
C PRO A 26 -10.96 1.93 -17.03
N THR A 27 -11.65 1.01 -17.69
CA THR A 27 -13.01 0.64 -17.29
C THR A 27 -12.96 -0.22 -16.03
N LEU A 28 -14.00 -0.09 -15.19
CA LEU A 28 -14.21 -0.81 -13.94
C LEU A 28 -14.09 -2.35 -14.03
N ALA A 29 -14.31 -2.93 -15.21
CA ALA A 29 -14.11 -4.36 -15.47
C ALA A 29 -12.63 -4.77 -15.56
N ALA A 30 -11.71 -3.84 -15.87
CA ALA A 30 -10.28 -4.09 -15.95
C ALA A 30 -9.62 -4.18 -14.56
N GLU A 31 -10.12 -3.46 -13.57
CA GLU A 31 -9.56 -3.44 -12.21
C GLU A 31 -9.90 -4.71 -11.38
N LEU A 32 -10.81 -5.57 -11.86
CA LEU A 32 -11.09 -6.90 -11.31
C LEU A 32 -10.26 -8.02 -11.97
N GLN A 33 -9.53 -7.72 -13.06
CA GLN A 33 -8.69 -8.68 -13.80
C GLN A 33 -7.19 -8.37 -13.73
N ALA A 34 -6.81 -7.20 -13.22
CA ALA A 34 -5.43 -6.77 -13.06
C ALA A 34 -5.18 -6.26 -11.64
N PRO A 35 -4.01 -6.53 -11.04
CA PRO A 35 -3.70 -6.03 -9.71
C PRO A 35 -3.60 -4.50 -9.70
N THR A 36 -4.03 -3.86 -8.62
CA THR A 36 -3.89 -2.40 -8.43
C THR A 36 -2.42 -1.98 -8.44
N VAL A 37 -1.54 -2.88 -7.96
CA VAL A 37 -0.08 -2.77 -8.07
C VAL A 37 0.52 -4.08 -8.57
N THR A 38 1.33 -4.02 -9.63
CA THR A 38 2.12 -5.19 -10.01
C THR A 38 3.19 -5.44 -8.94
N ARG A 39 3.22 -6.68 -8.43
CA ARG A 39 4.26 -7.20 -7.54
C ARG A 39 5.20 -8.18 -8.24
N ALA A 40 4.92 -8.49 -9.51
CA ALA A 40 5.72 -9.37 -10.35
C ALA A 40 6.57 -8.52 -11.31
N TYR A 41 7.75 -8.11 -10.84
CA TYR A 41 8.68 -7.31 -11.62
C TYR A 41 9.60 -8.20 -12.46
N GLN A 42 10.11 -7.67 -13.56
CA GLN A 42 11.04 -8.37 -14.44
C GLN A 42 12.25 -7.51 -14.75
N CYS A 43 13.43 -8.15 -14.78
CA CYS A 43 14.63 -7.54 -15.31
C CYS A 43 14.62 -7.57 -16.86
N GLN A 44 15.47 -6.76 -17.49
CA GLN A 44 15.66 -6.77 -18.95
C GLN A 44 16.02 -8.14 -19.54
N CYS A 45 16.62 -9.04 -18.75
CA CYS A 45 16.91 -10.42 -19.17
C CYS A 45 15.72 -11.40 -19.00
N GLY A 46 14.52 -10.90 -18.69
CA GLY A 46 13.28 -11.69 -18.49
C GLY A 46 13.19 -12.45 -17.17
N ARG A 47 14.17 -12.33 -16.26
CA ARG A 47 14.13 -13.00 -14.95
C ARG A 47 13.23 -12.22 -13.98
N PRO A 48 12.46 -12.92 -13.12
CA PRO A 48 11.68 -12.26 -12.08
C PRO A 48 12.61 -11.57 -11.07
N VAL A 49 12.19 -10.40 -10.61
CA VAL A 49 12.85 -9.65 -9.55
C VAL A 49 11.80 -9.19 -8.54
N PHE A 50 12.24 -8.93 -7.32
CA PHE A 50 11.39 -8.64 -6.17
C PHE A 50 11.65 -7.24 -5.63
N LEU A 51 10.72 -6.73 -4.83
CA LEU A 51 10.70 -5.35 -4.33
C LEU A 51 12.03 -4.90 -3.71
N ALA A 52 12.77 -5.79 -3.05
CA ALA A 52 14.02 -5.49 -2.37
C ALA A 52 15.27 -5.64 -3.25
N ASN A 53 15.17 -6.12 -4.50
CA ASN A 53 16.35 -6.31 -5.33
C ASN A 53 16.89 -4.95 -5.84
N SER A 54 18.18 -4.72 -5.63
CA SER A 54 18.94 -3.60 -6.21
C SER A 54 19.78 -4.02 -7.43
N ARG A 55 19.83 -5.32 -7.72
CA ARG A 55 20.56 -5.89 -8.86
C ARG A 55 19.94 -7.22 -9.28
N CYS A 56 19.91 -7.51 -10.57
CA CYS A 56 19.50 -8.80 -11.08
C CYS A 56 20.59 -9.85 -10.81
N LEU A 57 20.23 -10.96 -10.14
CA LEU A 57 21.18 -12.03 -9.86
C LEU A 57 21.64 -12.80 -11.11
N ALA A 58 20.87 -12.75 -12.21
CA ALA A 58 21.19 -13.48 -13.44
C ALA A 58 22.10 -12.68 -14.39
N CYS A 59 21.75 -11.42 -14.68
CA CYS A 59 22.48 -10.61 -15.66
C CYS A 59 23.24 -9.43 -15.04
N GLN A 60 23.18 -9.25 -13.71
CA GLN A 60 23.85 -8.18 -12.96
C GLN A 60 23.38 -6.75 -13.31
N THR A 61 22.33 -6.59 -14.12
CA THR A 61 21.72 -5.28 -14.38
C THR A 61 21.31 -4.60 -13.07
N PRO A 62 21.69 -3.33 -12.84
CA PRO A 62 21.23 -2.55 -11.69
C PRO A 62 19.71 -2.40 -11.72
N LEU A 63 19.07 -2.42 -10.56
CA LEU A 63 17.63 -2.30 -10.40
C LEU A 63 17.31 -1.18 -9.41
N GLY A 64 16.16 -0.54 -9.58
CA GLY A 64 15.67 0.43 -8.62
C GLY A 64 14.16 0.54 -8.60
N TYR A 65 13.59 0.88 -7.45
CA TYR A 65 12.17 1.20 -7.34
C TYR A 65 11.91 2.63 -7.80
N VAL A 66 11.13 2.79 -8.86
CA VAL A 66 10.73 4.10 -9.43
C VAL A 66 9.27 4.35 -9.10
N ILE A 67 8.99 5.46 -8.41
CA ILE A 67 7.67 5.80 -7.88
C ILE A 67 6.66 5.97 -9.02
N GLU A 68 7.02 6.66 -10.10
CA GLU A 68 6.15 6.87 -11.28
C GLU A 68 5.82 5.59 -12.03
N LYS A 69 6.57 4.51 -11.80
CA LYS A 69 6.31 3.17 -12.35
C LYS A 69 5.70 2.23 -11.30
N LEU A 70 5.57 2.69 -10.05
CA LEU A 70 5.13 1.91 -8.89
C LEU A 70 5.84 0.55 -8.75
N GLY A 71 7.10 0.44 -9.16
CA GLY A 71 7.75 -0.86 -9.29
C GLY A 71 9.27 -0.83 -9.40
N VAL A 72 9.86 -2.02 -9.26
CA VAL A 72 11.29 -2.24 -9.48
C VAL A 72 11.54 -2.41 -10.98
N VAL A 73 12.41 -1.56 -11.52
CA VAL A 73 12.74 -1.55 -12.95
C VAL A 73 14.23 -1.77 -13.17
N PRO A 74 14.62 -2.39 -14.31
CA PRO A 74 16.01 -2.40 -14.74
C PRO A 74 16.48 -1.00 -15.10
N LEU A 75 17.72 -0.67 -14.72
CA LEU A 75 18.33 0.63 -14.95
C LEU A 75 19.46 0.52 -15.98
N ALA A 76 19.67 1.60 -16.72
CA ALA A 76 20.81 1.82 -17.59
C ALA A 76 21.50 3.13 -17.19
N PRO A 77 22.84 3.23 -17.32
CA PRO A 77 23.53 4.52 -17.16
C PRO A 77 22.92 5.57 -18.08
N ALA A 78 22.70 6.78 -17.57
CA ALA A 78 22.22 7.89 -18.36
C ALA A 78 23.26 8.29 -19.42
N VAL A 79 22.81 8.53 -20.65
CA VAL A 79 23.69 8.80 -21.81
C VAL A 79 23.52 10.21 -22.39
N HIS A 80 22.81 11.10 -21.67
CA HIS A 80 22.61 12.48 -22.10
C HIS A 80 23.83 13.36 -21.78
N GLU A 81 23.93 14.50 -22.46
CA GLU A 81 24.97 15.50 -22.18
C GLU A 81 24.86 15.97 -20.71
N GLY A 82 26.01 16.10 -20.04
CA GLY A 82 26.07 16.48 -18.62
C GLY A 82 25.62 15.41 -17.63
N ALA A 83 25.36 14.17 -18.06
CA ALA A 83 25.04 13.07 -17.15
C ALA A 83 26.24 12.74 -16.24
N GLU A 84 26.03 12.79 -14.93
CA GLU A 84 27.02 12.33 -13.95
C GLU A 84 27.10 10.78 -13.95
N PRO A 85 28.25 10.17 -13.61
CA PRO A 85 28.46 8.72 -13.70
C PRO A 85 27.49 7.85 -12.88
N ASP A 86 26.88 8.41 -11.83
CA ASP A 86 25.91 7.76 -10.93
C ASP A 86 24.45 8.06 -11.29
N THR A 87 24.21 8.61 -12.48
CA THR A 87 22.87 8.90 -13.00
C THR A 87 22.39 7.78 -13.91
N PHE A 88 21.12 7.39 -13.76
CA PHE A 88 20.50 6.28 -14.47
C PHE A 88 19.19 6.70 -15.12
N THR A 89 18.84 6.07 -16.23
CA THR A 89 17.46 6.04 -16.74
C THR A 89 16.91 4.63 -16.64
N VAL A 90 15.60 4.50 -16.86
CA VAL A 90 15.00 3.16 -16.98
C VAL A 90 15.54 2.49 -18.25
N PHE A 91 15.94 1.22 -18.13
CA PHE A 91 16.46 0.47 -19.26
C PHE A 91 15.43 0.42 -20.40
N GLY A 92 15.89 0.71 -21.62
CA GLY A 92 15.02 0.83 -22.79
C GLY A 92 14.41 2.22 -22.99
N ASP A 93 14.59 3.14 -22.05
CA ASP A 93 14.13 4.52 -22.10
C ASP A 93 15.29 5.51 -21.83
N ALA A 94 16.18 5.64 -22.81
CA ALA A 94 17.37 6.50 -22.69
C ALA A 94 17.03 8.00 -22.67
N GLY A 95 15.87 8.38 -23.20
CA GLY A 95 15.38 9.77 -23.21
C GLY A 95 14.55 10.15 -21.99
N GLY A 96 14.06 9.14 -21.25
CA GLY A 96 13.21 9.33 -20.09
C GLY A 96 13.86 10.05 -18.91
N LYS A 97 13.09 10.14 -17.84
CA LYS A 97 13.50 10.74 -16.57
C LYS A 97 14.79 10.11 -16.05
N ALA A 98 15.66 10.96 -15.52
CA ALA A 98 16.92 10.55 -14.92
C ALA A 98 16.78 10.42 -13.39
N TYR A 99 17.52 9.47 -12.82
CA TYR A 99 17.45 9.13 -11.40
C TYR A 99 18.83 8.83 -10.83
N ARG A 100 18.96 8.94 -9.51
CA ARG A 100 20.10 8.45 -8.73
C ARG A 100 19.64 7.44 -7.70
N HIS A 101 20.54 6.58 -7.26
CA HIS A 101 20.24 5.73 -6.11
C HIS A 101 20.12 6.56 -4.83
N CYS A 102 19.21 6.16 -3.93
CA CYS A 102 19.14 6.71 -2.59
C CYS A 102 20.50 6.57 -1.87
N ALA A 103 20.92 7.58 -1.13
CA ALA A 103 22.17 7.56 -0.37
C ALA A 103 22.22 6.41 0.65
N ASN A 104 21.06 5.89 1.06
CA ASN A 104 20.96 4.72 1.95
C ASN A 104 21.17 3.36 1.24
N LEU A 105 21.48 3.33 -0.07
CA LEU A 105 21.73 2.07 -0.80
C LEU A 105 22.90 1.27 -0.21
N LEU A 106 24.00 1.92 0.14
CA LEU A 106 25.22 1.28 0.65
C LEU A 106 25.30 1.27 2.19
N THR A 107 24.23 1.68 2.86
CA THR A 107 24.08 1.62 4.32
C THR A 107 23.40 0.30 4.73
N PRO A 108 23.32 -0.05 6.02
CA PRO A 108 22.57 -1.22 6.47
C PRO A 108 21.10 -1.27 5.98
N ALA A 109 20.44 -0.13 5.75
CA ALA A 109 19.07 -0.10 5.22
C ALA A 109 18.90 -0.66 3.80
N ALA A 110 20.00 -0.77 3.04
CA ALA A 110 20.08 -1.30 1.68
C ALA A 110 18.97 -0.77 0.75
N CYS A 111 18.72 0.55 0.76
CA CYS A 111 17.59 1.14 0.04
C CYS A 111 17.79 1.08 -1.49
N ASN A 112 16.88 0.43 -2.21
CA ASN A 112 16.90 0.36 -3.68
C ASN A 112 15.95 1.39 -4.36
N TRP A 113 15.35 2.31 -3.62
CA TRP A 113 14.46 3.32 -4.20
C TRP A 113 15.26 4.43 -4.86
N MET A 114 14.69 4.97 -5.94
CA MET A 114 15.35 5.98 -6.77
C MET A 114 15.01 7.40 -6.31
N VAL A 115 15.96 8.31 -6.47
CA VAL A 115 15.83 9.75 -6.25
C VAL A 115 15.76 10.44 -7.61
N PRO A 116 14.78 11.33 -7.86
CA PRO A 116 14.74 12.15 -9.06
C PRO A 116 16.04 12.92 -9.28
N ALA A 117 16.56 12.89 -10.51
CA ALA A 117 17.67 13.73 -10.96
C ALA A 117 17.18 14.58 -12.14
N PRO A 118 16.37 15.63 -11.87
CA PRO A 118 15.75 16.41 -12.93
C PRO A 118 16.78 17.13 -13.79
N ARG A 119 16.46 17.26 -15.08
CA ARG A 119 17.22 17.99 -16.08
C ARG A 119 16.47 19.24 -16.47
N ASP A 120 17.17 20.18 -17.10
CA ASP A 120 16.54 21.35 -17.70
C ASP A 120 15.47 20.91 -18.72
N GLY A 121 14.24 21.38 -18.51
CA GLY A 121 13.09 21.05 -19.35
C GLY A 121 12.28 19.82 -18.91
N ASP A 122 12.70 19.09 -17.87
CA ASP A 122 11.83 18.09 -17.23
C ASP A 122 10.65 18.80 -16.50
N ASP A 123 9.57 18.05 -16.26
CA ASP A 123 8.40 18.52 -15.51
C ASP A 123 8.81 19.09 -14.13
N PRO A 124 8.40 20.33 -13.77
CA PRO A 124 8.68 20.90 -12.46
C PRO A 124 8.21 20.05 -11.27
N ALA A 125 7.17 19.22 -11.45
CA ALA A 125 6.70 18.28 -10.43
C ALA A 125 7.66 17.09 -10.23
N PHE A 126 8.52 16.80 -11.22
CA PHE A 126 9.57 15.80 -11.11
C PHE A 126 10.81 16.40 -10.46
N GLY A 127 10.96 16.21 -9.15
CA GLY A 127 12.10 16.74 -8.44
C GLY A 127 12.27 16.19 -7.05
N THR A 128 13.17 16.81 -6.30
CA THR A 128 13.50 16.43 -4.92
C THR A 128 12.84 17.34 -3.89
N ALA A 129 11.86 18.15 -4.30
CA ALA A 129 11.09 18.99 -3.40
C ALA A 129 10.43 18.11 -2.32
N GLY A 130 10.61 18.48 -1.05
CA GLY A 130 10.11 17.69 0.07
C GLY A 130 10.95 16.47 0.42
N LEU A 131 12.08 16.22 -0.23
CA LEU A 131 12.98 15.11 0.09
C LEU A 131 14.20 15.61 0.85
N ALA A 132 14.73 14.77 1.74
CA ALA A 132 16.01 15.05 2.37
C ALA A 132 17.14 14.90 1.32
N PRO A 133 18.22 15.69 1.40
CA PRO A 133 19.30 15.64 0.41
C PRO A 133 19.83 14.22 0.17
N GLY A 134 19.76 13.76 -1.08
CA GLY A 134 20.20 12.43 -1.49
C GLY A 134 19.32 11.26 -1.07
N LEU A 135 18.20 11.48 -0.39
CA LEU A 135 17.27 10.43 0.04
C LEU A 135 16.04 10.35 -0.86
N CYS A 136 15.54 9.13 -1.07
CA CYS A 136 14.26 8.90 -1.74
C CYS A 136 13.08 9.24 -0.82
N LEU A 137 11.85 9.21 -1.34
CA LEU A 137 10.64 9.43 -0.54
C LEU A 137 10.57 8.52 0.70
N ALA A 138 10.81 7.22 0.52
CA ALA A 138 10.75 6.26 1.61
C ALA A 138 11.75 6.57 2.73
N CYS A 139 12.99 6.93 2.41
CA CYS A 139 13.98 7.29 3.43
C CYS A 139 13.77 8.71 3.98
N SER A 140 13.18 9.63 3.21
CA SER A 140 12.91 11.00 3.65
C SER A 140 11.80 11.11 4.68
N VAL A 141 10.91 10.11 4.76
CA VAL A 141 9.95 9.99 5.86
C VAL A 141 10.54 9.31 7.11
N THR A 142 11.79 8.83 7.10
CA THR A 142 12.46 8.40 8.35
C THR A 142 13.13 9.61 8.99
N ARG A 143 12.63 10.02 10.15
CA ARG A 143 13.22 11.10 10.93
C ARG A 143 14.34 10.58 11.84
N THR A 144 14.12 9.44 12.47
CA THR A 144 15.08 8.84 13.41
C THR A 144 15.36 7.39 13.04
N ILE A 145 16.64 7.02 13.01
CA ILE A 145 17.11 5.64 12.83
C ILE A 145 17.71 5.11 14.14
N PRO A 146 17.82 3.78 14.32
CA PRO A 146 18.51 3.22 15.47
C PRO A 146 19.99 3.61 15.48
N ASP A 147 20.60 3.73 16.66
CA ASP A 147 22.04 4.01 16.80
C ASP A 147 22.87 2.86 16.21
N LEU A 148 23.54 3.14 15.08
CA LEU A 148 24.31 2.14 14.34
C LEU A 148 25.64 1.77 15.00
N SER A 149 26.03 2.45 16.09
CA SER A 149 27.18 2.03 16.89
C SER A 149 26.88 0.80 17.76
N VAL A 150 25.60 0.49 17.96
CA VAL A 150 25.13 -0.69 18.69
C VAL A 150 25.02 -1.89 17.75
N GLU A 151 25.60 -3.02 18.15
CA GLU A 151 25.55 -4.27 17.39
C GLU A 151 24.10 -4.71 17.12
N GLY A 152 23.82 -5.21 15.92
CA GLY A 152 22.49 -5.66 15.51
C GLY A 152 21.53 -4.55 15.06
N ASN A 153 21.77 -3.27 15.40
CA ASN A 153 20.88 -2.18 14.98
C ASN A 153 20.85 -1.96 13.47
N GLY A 154 21.92 -2.31 12.75
CA GLY A 154 21.93 -2.31 11.28
C GLY A 154 20.91 -3.30 10.68
N GLU A 155 20.83 -4.51 11.23
CA GLU A 155 19.87 -5.54 10.80
C GLU A 155 18.43 -5.16 11.14
N ARG A 156 18.22 -4.58 12.33
CA ARG A 156 16.92 -4.05 12.75
C ARG A 156 16.45 -2.93 11.83
N TRP A 157 17.35 -2.00 11.49
CA TRP A 157 17.05 -0.92 10.56
C TRP A 157 16.67 -1.43 9.17
N LEU A 158 17.41 -2.43 8.65
CA LEU A 158 17.07 -3.10 7.39
C LEU A 158 15.64 -3.67 7.41
N ALA A 159 15.29 -4.43 8.46
CA ALA A 159 13.98 -5.07 8.57
C ALA A 159 12.84 -4.05 8.65
N LEU A 160 13.00 -2.99 9.45
CA LEU A 160 12.03 -1.89 9.55
C LEU A 160 11.84 -1.17 8.22
N GLU A 161 12.93 -0.84 7.55
CA GLU A 161 12.88 -0.17 6.25
C GLU A 161 12.29 -1.05 5.15
N LEU A 162 12.53 -2.37 5.17
CA LEU A 162 11.89 -3.31 4.24
C LEU A 162 10.37 -3.35 4.44
N ALA A 163 9.90 -3.47 5.69
CA ALA A 163 8.48 -3.45 6.02
C ALA A 163 7.84 -2.11 5.62
N LYS A 164 8.44 -0.99 6.00
CA LYS A 164 7.95 0.34 5.63
C LYS A 164 7.93 0.55 4.12
N ARG A 165 8.96 0.15 3.37
CA ARG A 165 8.95 0.28 1.89
C ARG A 165 7.83 -0.53 1.24
N ARG A 166 7.50 -1.71 1.79
CA ARG A 166 6.35 -2.50 1.33
C ARG A 166 5.04 -1.74 1.58
N LEU A 167 4.88 -1.16 2.77
CA LEU A 167 3.75 -0.30 3.09
C LEU A 167 3.66 0.91 2.14
N LEU A 168 4.71 1.73 2.04
CA LEU A 168 4.68 2.96 1.23
C LEU A 168 4.40 2.66 -0.24
N SER A 169 4.97 1.58 -0.77
CA SER A 169 4.67 1.13 -2.12
C SER A 169 3.18 0.81 -2.32
N GLN A 170 2.53 0.20 -1.32
CA GLN A 170 1.08 -0.03 -1.35
C GLN A 170 0.30 1.29 -1.26
N LEU A 171 0.66 2.19 -0.34
CA LEU A 171 -0.02 3.48 -0.18
C LEU A 171 -0.01 4.30 -1.47
N LEU A 172 1.16 4.38 -2.13
CA LEU A 172 1.32 5.08 -3.41
C LEU A 172 0.44 4.48 -4.51
N ALA A 173 0.31 3.14 -4.56
CA ALA A 173 -0.56 2.48 -5.52
C ALA A 173 -2.05 2.69 -5.26
N LEU A 174 -2.43 2.86 -3.99
CA LEU A 174 -3.79 3.21 -3.59
C LEU A 174 -4.10 4.71 -3.80
N GLY A 175 -3.14 5.52 -4.24
CA GLY A 175 -3.32 6.97 -4.38
C GLY A 175 -3.37 7.70 -3.03
N LEU A 176 -2.92 7.07 -1.95
CA LEU A 176 -2.89 7.67 -0.63
C LEU A 176 -1.72 8.64 -0.49
N PRO A 177 -1.93 9.82 0.13
CA PRO A 177 -0.91 10.85 0.21
C PRO A 177 0.23 10.48 1.17
N VAL A 178 1.45 10.43 0.61
CA VAL A 178 2.70 10.26 1.37
C VAL A 178 3.47 11.59 1.32
N VAL A 179 3.09 12.52 2.19
CA VAL A 179 3.71 13.85 2.30
C VAL A 179 4.75 13.83 3.40
N THR A 180 5.97 14.29 3.15
CA THR A 180 7.02 14.31 4.17
C THR A 180 6.84 15.50 5.12
N ARG A 181 7.47 15.42 6.31
CA ARG A 181 7.62 16.57 7.21
C ARG A 181 8.43 17.74 6.64
N LEU A 182 9.20 17.51 5.59
CA LEU A 182 9.94 18.57 4.92
C LEU A 182 9.03 19.40 4.01
N SER A 183 8.02 18.76 3.41
CA SER A 183 6.97 19.44 2.63
C SER A 183 5.91 20.08 3.54
N ASP A 184 5.41 19.31 4.51
CA ASP A 184 4.42 19.78 5.49
C ASP A 184 4.93 19.52 6.91
N PRO A 185 5.53 20.53 7.56
CA PRO A 185 6.02 20.39 8.93
C PRO A 185 4.94 20.07 9.96
N ALA A 186 3.68 20.44 9.72
CA ALA A 186 2.59 20.30 10.67
C ALA A 186 1.93 18.91 10.57
N HIS A 187 1.57 18.49 9.35
CA HIS A 187 0.79 17.27 9.12
C HIS A 187 1.53 16.19 8.32
N GLY A 188 2.77 16.43 7.92
CA GLY A 188 3.55 15.44 7.17
C GLY A 188 3.80 14.14 7.95
N LEU A 189 4.01 13.07 7.20
CA LEU A 189 4.37 11.77 7.75
C LEU A 189 5.85 11.74 8.15
N ALA A 190 6.13 11.19 9.33
CA ALA A 190 7.46 10.80 9.76
C ALA A 190 7.44 9.47 10.52
N PHE A 191 8.53 8.73 10.43
CA PHE A 191 8.80 7.52 11.19
C PHE A 191 10.01 7.71 12.10
N ASP A 192 9.86 7.32 13.36
CA ASP A 192 10.95 7.21 14.32
C ASP A 192 11.18 5.74 14.68
N PHE A 193 12.38 5.25 14.40
CA PHE A 193 12.83 3.91 14.80
C PHE A 193 13.69 4.04 16.04
N LEU A 194 13.08 3.88 17.21
CA LEU A 194 13.75 4.12 18.49
C LEU A 194 14.15 2.79 19.14
N SER A 195 15.31 2.76 19.77
CA SER A 195 15.74 1.64 20.62
C SER A 195 15.54 1.99 22.08
N SER A 196 15.21 1.00 22.90
CA SER A 196 15.22 1.16 24.36
C SER A 196 16.60 1.58 24.84
N VAL A 197 16.68 2.66 25.62
CA VAL A 197 17.94 3.11 26.25
C VAL A 197 17.94 2.69 27.72
N PRO A 198 19.00 2.06 28.24
CA PRO A 198 19.07 1.69 29.66
C PRO A 198 18.82 2.89 30.58
N GLY A 199 17.85 2.78 31.49
CA GLY A 199 17.48 3.85 32.42
C GLY A 199 16.48 4.88 31.87
N ALA A 200 16.10 4.79 30.60
CA ALA A 200 15.00 5.58 30.01
C ALA A 200 13.68 4.78 30.04
N PRO A 201 12.52 5.45 29.90
CA PRO A 201 11.25 4.78 29.65
C PRO A 201 11.34 3.86 28.44
N HIS A 202 10.63 2.73 28.49
CA HIS A 202 10.55 1.82 27.36
C HIS A 202 9.91 2.52 26.16
N VAL A 203 10.46 2.28 24.97
CA VAL A 203 9.90 2.81 23.72
C VAL A 203 8.62 2.04 23.43
N LEU A 204 7.51 2.76 23.37
CA LEU A 204 6.24 2.22 22.89
C LEU A 204 6.06 2.53 21.41
N THR A 205 5.60 1.52 20.67
CA THR A 205 5.09 1.71 19.31
C THR A 205 3.78 2.49 19.39
N GLY A 206 3.59 3.45 18.48
CA GLY A 206 2.40 4.30 18.48
C GLY A 206 2.49 5.43 17.46
N HIS A 207 1.51 6.34 17.50
CA HIS A 207 1.45 7.52 16.66
C HIS A 207 1.18 8.80 17.48
N ASP A 208 1.70 9.95 17.02
CA ASP A 208 1.33 11.28 17.50
C ASP A 208 1.36 12.27 16.32
N ARG A 209 0.19 12.78 15.93
CA ARG A 209 0.01 13.84 14.92
C ARG A 209 0.80 13.62 13.63
N GLY A 210 0.83 12.39 13.10
CA GLY A 210 1.57 12.02 11.88
C GLY A 210 3.04 11.64 12.07
N VAL A 211 3.53 11.54 13.32
CA VAL A 211 4.76 10.83 13.64
C VAL A 211 4.39 9.42 14.10
N ILE A 212 4.89 8.41 13.41
CA ILE A 212 4.74 7.01 13.77
C ILE A 212 6.05 6.51 14.39
N THR A 213 5.98 6.06 15.64
CA THR A 213 7.13 5.53 16.38
C THR A 213 7.06 4.01 16.40
N LEU A 214 8.16 3.34 16.04
CA LEU A 214 8.31 1.89 16.16
C LEU A 214 9.46 1.59 17.12
N ASN A 215 9.24 0.66 18.05
CA ASN A 215 10.35 0.09 18.80
C ASN A 215 11.20 -0.80 17.87
N ALA A 216 12.47 -0.45 17.69
CA ALA A 216 13.39 -1.18 16.83
C ALA A 216 13.66 -2.62 17.29
N GLU A 217 13.42 -2.94 18.57
CA GLU A 217 13.51 -4.30 19.09
C GLU A 217 12.43 -5.22 18.48
N GLU A 218 11.29 -4.67 18.05
CA GLU A 218 10.27 -5.44 17.31
C GLU A 218 10.80 -5.95 15.97
N ALA A 219 11.92 -5.45 15.48
CA ALA A 219 12.54 -6.00 14.28
C ALA A 219 13.13 -7.40 14.48
N GLN A 220 13.29 -7.85 15.74
CA GLN A 220 13.80 -9.17 16.07
C GLN A 220 12.66 -10.20 16.19
N ASP A 221 12.84 -11.32 15.52
CA ASP A 221 11.82 -12.37 15.42
C ASP A 221 11.49 -13.00 16.79
N ASP A 222 12.51 -13.23 17.62
CA ASP A 222 12.35 -13.80 18.96
C ASP A 222 11.59 -12.86 19.91
N VAL A 223 11.84 -11.55 19.82
CA VAL A 223 11.10 -10.53 20.55
C VAL A 223 9.64 -10.52 20.11
N ARG A 224 9.36 -10.51 18.80
CA ARG A 224 7.98 -10.53 18.30
C ARG A 224 7.23 -11.79 18.69
N GLU A 225 7.86 -12.97 18.58
CA GLU A 225 7.22 -14.23 18.94
C GLU A 225 6.94 -14.33 20.45
N ARG A 226 7.85 -13.81 21.30
CA ARG A 226 7.60 -13.70 22.73
C ARG A 226 6.39 -12.82 23.02
N ILE A 227 6.34 -11.61 22.47
CA ILE A 227 5.23 -10.68 22.70
C ILE A 227 3.93 -11.25 22.15
N ARG A 228 3.94 -11.85 20.96
CA ARG A 228 2.77 -12.52 20.37
C ARG A 228 2.20 -13.58 21.32
N ALA A 229 3.06 -14.40 21.92
CA ALA A 229 2.64 -15.43 22.87
C ALA A 229 2.12 -14.84 24.19
N GLU A 230 2.80 -13.83 24.74
CA GLU A 230 2.41 -13.14 25.98
C GLU A 230 1.05 -12.44 25.85
N MET A 231 0.82 -11.78 24.70
CA MET A 231 -0.41 -11.06 24.39
C MET A 231 -1.51 -11.98 23.81
N ARG A 232 -1.22 -13.27 23.60
CA ARG A 232 -2.10 -14.26 22.97
C ARG A 232 -2.63 -13.79 21.60
N GLU A 233 -1.77 -13.11 20.86
CA GLU A 233 -2.06 -12.63 19.51
C GLU A 233 -1.90 -13.78 18.51
N PRO A 234 -2.85 -13.97 17.58
CA PRO A 234 -2.73 -15.01 16.55
C PRO A 234 -1.66 -14.67 15.51
N TYR A 235 -1.34 -13.38 15.34
CA TYR A 235 -0.51 -12.87 14.26
C TYR A 235 0.19 -11.57 14.69
N ARG A 236 1.52 -11.49 14.54
CA ARG A 236 2.30 -10.28 14.82
C ARG A 236 3.44 -10.14 13.82
N THR A 237 3.41 -9.09 12.98
CA THR A 237 4.48 -8.79 12.02
C THR A 237 4.81 -7.30 12.02
N LEU A 238 6.05 -6.95 11.67
CA LEU A 238 6.44 -5.54 11.51
C LEU A 238 5.51 -4.79 10.56
N LEU A 239 5.22 -5.39 9.40
CA LEU A 239 4.34 -4.77 8.41
C LEU A 239 2.91 -4.59 8.94
N GLY A 240 2.43 -5.52 9.77
CA GLY A 240 1.15 -5.38 10.48
C GLY A 240 1.12 -4.14 11.37
N HIS A 241 2.14 -3.93 12.20
CA HIS A 241 2.21 -2.72 13.05
C HIS A 241 2.32 -1.44 12.23
N PHE A 242 3.14 -1.43 11.17
CA PHE A 242 3.19 -0.28 10.25
C PHE A 242 1.80 0.03 9.66
N ARG A 243 1.03 -1.00 9.30
CA ARG A 243 -0.33 -0.86 8.78
C ARG A 243 -1.34 -0.39 9.82
N HIS A 244 -1.18 -0.80 11.07
CA HIS A 244 -1.98 -0.31 12.19
C HIS A 244 -1.70 1.18 12.44
N GLU A 245 -0.44 1.54 12.69
CA GLU A 245 -0.07 2.91 13.07
C GLU A 245 -0.34 3.93 11.94
N ILE A 246 -0.15 3.54 10.68
CA ILE A 246 -0.50 4.41 9.56
C ILE A 246 -2.02 4.57 9.41
N GLY A 247 -2.82 3.63 9.91
CA GLY A 247 -4.28 3.74 9.95
C GLY A 247 -4.71 4.94 10.79
N HIS A 248 -4.09 5.14 11.96
CA HIS A 248 -4.34 6.32 12.79
C HIS A 248 -3.97 7.63 12.07
N TYR A 249 -2.82 7.68 11.40
CA TYR A 249 -2.45 8.83 10.58
C TYR A 249 -3.49 9.16 9.49
N TYR A 250 -4.02 8.15 8.80
CA TYR A 250 -5.04 8.37 7.79
C TYR A 250 -6.43 8.66 8.37
N TRP A 251 -6.70 8.32 9.62
CA TRP A 251 -7.91 8.79 10.31
C TRP A 251 -7.89 10.32 10.43
N ASP A 252 -6.79 10.87 10.94
CA ASP A 252 -6.60 12.33 11.07
C ASP A 252 -6.69 13.03 9.73
N LEU A 253 -6.16 12.42 8.66
CA LEU A 253 -6.08 13.05 7.35
C LEU A 253 -7.37 12.92 6.52
N LEU A 254 -8.03 11.76 6.56
CA LEU A 254 -9.12 11.41 5.64
C LEU A 254 -10.49 11.39 6.29
N VAL A 255 -10.57 11.19 7.61
CA VAL A 255 -11.85 11.03 8.32
C VAL A 255 -12.18 12.27 9.14
N GLN A 256 -11.24 12.75 9.97
CA GLN A 256 -11.47 13.89 10.87
C GLN A 256 -11.91 15.18 10.14
N PRO A 257 -11.27 15.63 9.04
CA PRO A 257 -11.65 16.87 8.35
C PRO A 257 -12.81 16.69 7.36
N ALA A 258 -13.32 15.47 7.19
CA ALA A 258 -14.15 15.07 6.06
C ALA A 258 -15.62 14.81 6.46
N PRO A 259 -16.54 14.71 5.49
CA PRO A 259 -17.93 14.31 5.77
C PRO A 259 -18.06 12.91 6.40
N TRP A 260 -17.00 12.11 6.34
CA TRP A 260 -16.94 10.72 6.82
C TRP A 260 -17.09 10.56 8.34
N LEU A 261 -16.96 11.61 9.15
CA LEU A 261 -16.96 11.49 10.61
C LEU A 261 -18.30 10.94 11.17
N ALA A 262 -19.43 11.30 10.57
CA ALA A 262 -20.73 10.80 11.00
C ALA A 262 -20.88 9.29 10.74
N ASP A 263 -20.46 8.86 9.55
CA ASP A 263 -20.49 7.45 9.13
C ASP A 263 -19.49 6.62 9.93
N PHE A 264 -18.29 7.16 10.18
CA PHE A 264 -17.31 6.59 11.09
C PHE A 264 -17.96 6.30 12.46
N ARG A 265 -18.62 7.29 13.06
CA ARG A 265 -19.26 7.10 14.38
C ARG A 265 -20.39 6.08 14.35
N SER A 266 -21.11 5.99 13.23
CA SER A 266 -22.13 4.97 13.05
C SER A 266 -21.56 3.54 12.98
N LEU A 267 -20.34 3.38 12.46
CA LEU A 267 -19.72 2.07 12.20
C LEU A 267 -18.77 1.61 13.31
N PHE A 268 -17.94 2.52 13.83
CA PHE A 268 -16.86 2.25 14.78
C PHE A 268 -17.21 2.69 16.22
N GLY A 269 -18.16 3.62 16.38
CA GLY A 269 -18.54 4.19 17.66
C GLY A 269 -17.98 5.59 17.89
N ASP A 270 -18.24 6.14 19.08
CA ASP A 270 -17.88 7.52 19.43
C ASP A 270 -16.43 7.63 19.91
N GLU A 271 -15.55 8.16 19.06
CA GLU A 271 -14.13 8.31 19.32
C GLU A 271 -13.78 9.33 20.42
N ARG A 272 -14.76 10.10 20.90
CA ARG A 272 -14.56 11.08 21.98
C ARG A 272 -14.48 10.43 23.36
N GLU A 273 -14.67 9.11 23.44
CA GLU A 273 -14.37 8.36 24.64
C GLU A 273 -12.94 8.60 25.12
N ASP A 274 -12.71 8.62 26.44
CA ASP A 274 -11.36 8.81 26.98
C ASP A 274 -10.48 7.62 26.60
N TYR A 275 -9.60 7.85 25.63
CA TYR A 275 -8.72 6.85 25.05
C TYR A 275 -7.90 6.09 26.11
N ALA A 276 -7.27 6.82 27.03
CA ALA A 276 -6.42 6.21 28.05
C ALA A 276 -7.23 5.35 29.03
N ALA A 277 -8.44 5.77 29.39
CA ALA A 277 -9.36 4.99 30.22
C ALA A 277 -9.88 3.76 29.47
N ALA A 278 -10.16 3.87 28.18
CA ALA A 278 -10.62 2.77 27.34
C ALA A 278 -9.56 1.66 27.24
N LEU A 279 -8.31 2.02 26.94
CA LEU A 279 -7.20 1.06 26.93
C LEU A 279 -6.96 0.43 28.31
N ARG A 280 -6.98 1.21 29.40
CA ARG A 280 -6.85 0.65 30.76
C ARG A 280 -7.92 -0.39 31.04
N ARG A 281 -9.18 -0.10 30.73
CA ARG A 281 -10.28 -1.07 30.90
C ARG A 281 -10.05 -2.34 30.07
N HIS A 282 -9.59 -2.20 28.83
CA HIS A 282 -9.29 -3.35 27.98
C HIS A 282 -8.19 -4.24 28.57
N TYR A 283 -7.09 -3.65 29.08
CA TYR A 283 -6.02 -4.44 29.71
C TYR A 283 -6.42 -5.07 31.05
N GLU A 284 -7.29 -4.41 31.83
CA GLU A 284 -7.74 -4.92 33.13
C GLU A 284 -8.84 -6.00 33.00
N GLN A 285 -9.75 -5.84 32.04
CA GLN A 285 -10.99 -6.62 31.93
C GLN A 285 -11.00 -7.56 30.72
N GLY A 286 -10.10 -7.34 29.75
CA GLY A 286 -10.09 -8.00 28.46
C GLY A 286 -11.14 -7.46 27.49
N ALA A 287 -11.20 -8.08 26.31
CA ALA A 287 -12.22 -7.78 25.31
C ALA A 287 -13.62 -8.29 25.74
N PRO A 288 -14.70 -7.61 25.33
CA PRO A 288 -16.07 -8.09 25.56
C PRO A 288 -16.29 -9.52 25.03
N PRO A 289 -17.07 -10.39 25.68
CA PRO A 289 -17.22 -11.79 25.25
C PRO A 289 -17.72 -11.98 23.81
N ASP A 290 -18.45 -10.99 23.27
CA ASP A 290 -18.98 -10.95 21.91
C ASP A 290 -18.03 -10.30 20.89
N TRP A 291 -16.78 -9.97 21.26
CA TRP A 291 -15.86 -9.23 20.40
C TRP A 291 -15.66 -9.91 19.04
N ALA A 292 -15.54 -11.25 19.03
CA ALA A 292 -15.28 -12.04 17.82
C ALA A 292 -16.43 -11.99 16.80
N ALA A 293 -17.63 -11.56 17.22
CA ALA A 293 -18.77 -11.37 16.32
C ALA A 293 -18.85 -9.95 15.73
N ARG A 294 -18.00 -9.02 16.19
CA ARG A 294 -18.13 -7.57 15.94
C ARG A 294 -16.87 -6.88 15.44
N PHE A 295 -15.70 -7.39 15.82
CA PHE A 295 -14.41 -6.77 15.60
C PHE A 295 -13.45 -7.75 14.93
N VAL A 296 -12.53 -7.23 14.13
CA VAL A 296 -11.51 -8.04 13.44
C VAL A 296 -10.51 -8.66 14.42
N THR A 297 -10.25 -8.00 15.54
CA THR A 297 -9.39 -8.48 16.63
C THR A 297 -10.01 -8.16 17.99
N SER A 298 -9.46 -8.76 19.05
CA SER A 298 -9.84 -8.40 20.42
C SER A 298 -9.45 -6.95 20.73
N TYR A 299 -8.29 -6.50 20.28
CA TYR A 299 -7.78 -5.15 20.54
C TYR A 299 -8.60 -4.07 19.84
N ALA A 300 -9.14 -4.35 18.65
CA ALA A 300 -10.12 -3.48 17.98
C ALA A 300 -11.33 -3.14 18.85
N SER A 301 -11.71 -3.98 19.82
CA SER A 301 -12.81 -3.67 20.76
C SER A 301 -12.43 -2.65 21.84
N ALA A 302 -11.17 -2.25 21.95
CA ALA A 302 -10.68 -1.40 23.03
C ALA A 302 -11.15 0.05 22.90
N HIS A 303 -11.21 0.60 21.69
CA HIS A 303 -11.60 1.98 21.41
C HIS A 303 -11.96 2.14 19.93
N PRO A 304 -12.86 3.07 19.53
CA PRO A 304 -13.21 3.30 18.12
C PRO A 304 -12.03 3.61 17.19
N TRP A 305 -11.01 4.34 17.67
CA TRP A 305 -9.76 4.54 16.91
C TRP A 305 -8.97 3.25 16.71
N GLU A 306 -8.96 2.34 17.69
CA GLU A 306 -8.30 1.03 17.55
C GLU A 306 -9.07 0.11 16.60
N ASP A 307 -10.41 0.13 16.65
CA ASP A 307 -11.26 -0.57 15.69
C ASP A 307 -10.98 -0.12 14.25
N TRP A 308 -10.84 1.19 14.05
CA TRP A 308 -10.43 1.75 12.76
C TRP A 308 -9.04 1.30 12.34
N ALA A 309 -8.02 1.48 13.18
CA ALA A 309 -6.65 1.14 12.83
C ALA A 309 -6.46 -0.35 12.55
N GLU A 310 -7.10 -1.22 13.34
CA GLU A 310 -7.07 -2.67 13.13
C GLU A 310 -7.83 -3.09 11.86
N THR A 311 -9.00 -2.48 11.60
CA THR A 311 -9.79 -2.76 10.38
C THR A 311 -9.08 -2.23 9.13
N TRP A 312 -8.43 -1.07 9.23
CA TRP A 312 -7.60 -0.47 8.18
C TRP A 312 -6.39 -1.36 7.88
N ALA A 313 -5.70 -1.83 8.91
CA ALA A 313 -4.60 -2.75 8.74
C ALA A 313 -5.07 -4.02 8.02
N HIS A 314 -6.20 -4.60 8.45
CA HIS A 314 -6.83 -5.74 7.77
C HIS A 314 -7.14 -5.47 6.31
N TYR A 315 -7.76 -4.33 5.98
CA TYR A 315 -8.01 -3.94 4.60
C TYR A 315 -6.72 -3.93 3.77
N LEU A 316 -5.64 -3.31 4.29
CA LEU A 316 -4.35 -3.29 3.63
C LEU A 316 -3.70 -4.69 3.51
N HIS A 317 -3.88 -5.58 4.49
CA HIS A 317 -3.45 -6.97 4.40
C HIS A 317 -4.13 -7.69 3.23
N MET A 318 -5.45 -7.57 3.13
CA MET A 318 -6.24 -8.20 2.08
C MET A 318 -5.85 -7.66 0.70
N ALA A 319 -5.84 -6.33 0.54
CA ALA A 319 -5.59 -5.68 -0.75
C ALA A 319 -4.20 -6.03 -1.32
N ASP A 320 -3.11 -5.86 -0.55
CA ASP A 320 -1.76 -6.13 -1.06
C ASP A 320 -1.50 -7.61 -1.35
N THR A 321 -2.12 -8.49 -0.57
CA THR A 321 -1.94 -9.94 -0.73
C THR A 321 -2.73 -10.45 -1.93
N ALA A 322 -3.96 -9.96 -2.13
CA ALA A 322 -4.74 -10.21 -3.33
C ALA A 322 -4.04 -9.69 -4.59
N ASP A 323 -3.53 -8.44 -4.57
CA ASP A 323 -2.75 -7.87 -5.68
C ASP A 323 -1.48 -8.68 -5.97
N THR A 324 -0.80 -9.16 -4.91
CA THR A 324 0.35 -10.05 -5.07
C THR A 324 -0.05 -11.35 -5.77
N ALA A 325 -1.11 -12.02 -5.32
CA ALA A 325 -1.61 -13.25 -5.92
C ALA A 325 -1.97 -13.06 -7.40
N LEU A 326 -2.73 -12.01 -7.73
CA LEU A 326 -3.11 -11.65 -9.09
C LEU A 326 -1.88 -11.35 -9.98
N SER A 327 -0.88 -10.67 -9.44
CA SER A 327 0.38 -10.39 -10.16
C SER A 327 1.12 -11.66 -10.60
N PHE A 328 0.95 -12.77 -9.90
CA PHE A 328 1.54 -14.07 -10.23
C PHE A 328 0.56 -15.02 -10.94
N GLY A 329 -0.62 -14.55 -11.32
CA GLY A 329 -1.63 -15.35 -12.03
C GLY A 329 -2.36 -16.37 -11.15
N VAL A 330 -2.35 -16.19 -9.83
CA VAL A 330 -3.14 -17.01 -8.90
C VAL A 330 -4.58 -16.50 -8.91
N ASP A 331 -5.48 -17.23 -9.57
CA ASP A 331 -6.92 -16.89 -9.62
C ASP A 331 -7.69 -17.59 -8.50
N ALA A 332 -8.05 -16.83 -7.46
CA ALA A 332 -8.81 -17.32 -6.32
C ALA A 332 -10.29 -17.61 -6.64
N ARG A 333 -10.81 -17.22 -7.80
CA ARG A 333 -12.23 -17.42 -8.16
C ARG A 333 -12.54 -18.86 -8.52
N ASN A 334 -11.54 -19.63 -8.97
CA ASN A 334 -11.69 -21.02 -9.42
C ASN A 334 -11.46 -22.06 -8.31
N VAL A 335 -11.50 -21.63 -7.05
CA VAL A 335 -11.32 -22.52 -5.91
C VAL A 335 -12.69 -23.06 -5.48
N GLU A 336 -12.95 -24.35 -5.71
CA GLU A 336 -14.14 -25.05 -5.21
C GLU A 336 -13.97 -25.41 -3.72
N LEU A 337 -14.15 -24.41 -2.85
CA LEU A 337 -14.29 -24.62 -1.41
C LEU A 337 -15.66 -24.11 -0.97
N ALA A 338 -16.47 -24.99 -0.37
CA ALA A 338 -17.70 -24.60 0.31
C ALA A 338 -17.32 -23.59 1.41
N SER A 339 -17.64 -22.33 1.18
CA SER A 339 -17.33 -21.21 2.07
C SER A 339 -18.61 -20.43 2.32
N ASP A 340 -18.86 -20.04 3.57
CA ASP A 340 -19.91 -19.09 3.90
C ASP A 340 -19.48 -17.70 3.39
N LEU A 341 -19.85 -17.38 2.16
CA LEU A 341 -19.54 -16.10 1.52
C LEU A 341 -20.43 -14.98 2.06
N PHE A 342 -19.92 -13.76 1.92
CA PHE A 342 -20.67 -12.55 2.25
C PHE A 342 -21.69 -12.24 1.16
N GLU A 343 -22.79 -11.64 1.57
CA GLU A 343 -23.92 -11.24 0.74
C GLU A 343 -24.06 -9.71 0.74
N PRO A 344 -24.80 -9.12 -0.21
CA PRO A 344 -25.06 -7.67 -0.21
C PRO A 344 -25.65 -7.16 1.11
N ALA A 345 -26.39 -7.99 1.86
CA ALA A 345 -26.96 -7.61 3.15
C ALA A 345 -25.92 -7.39 4.26
N ASP A 346 -24.68 -7.86 4.09
CA ASP A 346 -23.57 -7.63 5.03
C ASP A 346 -22.86 -6.28 4.79
N LEU A 347 -23.16 -5.61 3.67
CA LEU A 347 -22.57 -4.34 3.29
C LEU A 347 -23.21 -3.17 4.07
N TRP A 348 -22.42 -2.14 4.34
CA TRP A 348 -22.91 -0.90 4.95
C TRP A 348 -23.74 -0.09 3.94
N GLN A 349 -23.27 -0.01 2.69
CA GLN A 349 -23.98 0.62 1.58
C GLN A 349 -24.17 -0.37 0.41
N PRO A 350 -25.14 -1.28 0.46
CA PRO A 350 -25.38 -2.23 -0.62
C PRO A 350 -25.80 -1.58 -1.95
N GLY A 351 -26.32 -0.36 -1.90
CA GLY A 351 -26.72 0.42 -3.08
C GLY A 351 -25.59 1.27 -3.69
N HIS A 352 -24.40 1.29 -3.09
CA HIS A 352 -23.26 2.04 -3.63
C HIS A 352 -22.85 1.45 -5.00
N PRO A 353 -22.49 2.27 -6.01
CA PRO A 353 -22.12 1.76 -7.34
C PRO A 353 -21.01 0.70 -7.32
N GLU A 354 -20.06 0.83 -6.38
CA GLU A 354 -18.92 -0.09 -6.20
C GLU A 354 -19.20 -1.27 -5.25
N ALA A 355 -20.40 -1.36 -4.67
CA ALA A 355 -20.73 -2.35 -3.64
C ALA A 355 -20.53 -3.81 -4.12
N ALA A 356 -21.01 -4.12 -5.33
CA ALA A 356 -20.87 -5.46 -5.90
C ALA A 356 -19.39 -5.83 -6.12
N ARG A 357 -18.59 -4.87 -6.56
CA ARG A 357 -17.17 -5.06 -6.82
C ARG A 357 -16.36 -5.25 -5.54
N PHE A 358 -16.66 -4.47 -4.50
CA PHE A 358 -16.07 -4.66 -3.18
C PHE A 358 -16.42 -6.04 -2.61
N LEU A 359 -17.67 -6.48 -2.78
CA LEU A 359 -18.11 -7.80 -2.34
C LEU A 359 -17.37 -8.94 -3.07
N ASP A 360 -17.17 -8.80 -4.38
CA ASP A 360 -16.38 -9.74 -5.19
C ASP A 360 -14.91 -9.82 -4.71
N PHE A 361 -14.30 -8.67 -4.43
CA PHE A 361 -12.96 -8.60 -3.84
C PHE A 361 -12.89 -9.34 -2.50
N LEU A 362 -13.84 -9.08 -1.59
CA LEU A 362 -13.88 -9.68 -0.27
C LEU A 362 -14.10 -11.20 -0.33
N ASN A 363 -15.03 -11.66 -1.17
CA ASN A 363 -15.29 -13.08 -1.36
C ASN A 363 -14.14 -13.79 -2.08
N GLY A 364 -13.45 -13.11 -3.00
CA GLY A 364 -12.21 -13.58 -3.61
C GLY A 364 -11.09 -13.75 -2.57
N TRP A 365 -10.97 -12.80 -1.64
CA TRP A 365 -10.04 -12.89 -0.51
C TRP A 365 -10.32 -14.11 0.37
N VAL A 366 -11.57 -14.36 0.76
CA VAL A 366 -11.95 -15.54 1.57
C VAL A 366 -11.51 -16.84 0.90
N ARG A 367 -11.74 -16.98 -0.42
CA ARG A 367 -11.31 -18.17 -1.18
C ARG A 367 -9.79 -18.29 -1.21
N LEU A 368 -9.08 -17.18 -1.43
CA LEU A 368 -7.61 -17.17 -1.46
C LEU A 368 -7.03 -17.60 -0.11
N THR A 369 -7.53 -17.05 1.00
CA THR A 369 -7.03 -17.39 2.35
C THR A 369 -7.26 -18.83 2.72
N ASN A 370 -8.37 -19.44 2.28
CA ASN A 370 -8.62 -20.86 2.49
C ASN A 370 -7.52 -21.72 1.84
N VAL A 371 -7.14 -21.40 0.59
CA VAL A 371 -6.03 -22.10 -0.09
C VAL A 371 -4.71 -21.83 0.62
N LEU A 372 -4.41 -20.57 0.98
CA LEU A 372 -3.16 -20.23 1.65
C LEU A 372 -3.01 -20.92 3.00
N ASN A 373 -4.08 -20.99 3.79
CA ASN A 373 -4.06 -21.68 5.07
C ASN A 373 -3.85 -23.19 4.89
N GLU A 374 -4.51 -23.82 3.92
CA GLU A 374 -4.28 -25.25 3.63
C GLU A 374 -2.84 -25.52 3.13
N LEU A 375 -2.28 -24.62 2.30
CA LEU A 375 -0.87 -24.69 1.92
C LEU A 375 0.06 -24.56 3.13
N SER A 376 -0.19 -23.61 4.03
CA SER A 376 0.58 -23.45 5.28
C SER A 376 0.52 -24.70 6.15
N ARG A 377 -0.68 -25.24 6.38
CA ARG A 377 -0.90 -26.47 7.15
C ARG A 377 -0.19 -27.67 6.53
N SER A 378 -0.20 -27.79 5.20
CA SER A 378 0.51 -28.86 4.48
C SER A 378 2.04 -28.86 4.72
N MET A 379 2.60 -27.69 5.03
CA MET A 379 4.01 -27.48 5.34
C MET A 379 4.29 -27.45 6.85
N GLY A 380 3.28 -27.73 7.69
CA GLY A 380 3.39 -27.68 9.15
C GLY A 380 3.54 -26.26 9.73
N GLN A 381 3.17 -25.24 8.97
CA GLN A 381 3.17 -23.85 9.42
C GLN A 381 1.81 -23.47 10.02
N PRO A 382 1.76 -22.50 10.94
CA PRO A 382 0.50 -21.89 11.36
C PRO A 382 -0.27 -21.30 10.17
N ASP A 383 -1.57 -21.09 10.36
CA ASP A 383 -2.42 -20.45 9.34
C ASP A 383 -1.81 -19.12 8.91
N TYR A 384 -1.67 -18.94 7.60
CA TYR A 384 -1.16 -17.70 7.01
C TYR A 384 -2.05 -16.51 7.39
N TYR A 385 -3.36 -16.71 7.33
CA TYR A 385 -4.38 -15.77 7.74
C TYR A 385 -5.25 -16.40 8.83
N PRO A 386 -4.91 -16.22 10.12
CA PRO A 386 -5.58 -16.86 11.25
C PRO A 386 -6.84 -16.10 11.71
N PHE A 387 -7.32 -15.13 10.93
CA PHE A 387 -8.45 -14.28 11.30
C PHE A 387 -9.76 -14.84 10.72
N VAL A 388 -10.83 -14.72 11.51
CA VAL A 388 -12.20 -14.96 11.05
C VAL A 388 -12.86 -13.59 10.96
N LEU A 389 -13.22 -13.16 9.75
CA LEU A 389 -13.87 -11.87 9.54
C LEU A 389 -15.35 -11.96 9.96
N PRO A 390 -15.78 -11.23 11.01
CA PRO A 390 -17.20 -11.20 11.36
C PRO A 390 -17.99 -10.40 10.33
N ARG A 391 -19.24 -10.81 10.08
CA ARG A 391 -20.16 -10.07 9.19
C ARG A 391 -20.29 -8.60 9.56
N ALA A 392 -20.27 -8.27 10.86
CA ALA A 392 -20.32 -6.89 11.34
C ALA A 392 -19.09 -6.04 10.97
N ALA A 393 -17.94 -6.65 10.65
CA ALA A 393 -16.76 -5.91 10.19
C ALA A 393 -16.78 -5.64 8.67
N VAL A 394 -17.66 -6.30 7.91
CA VAL A 394 -17.75 -6.13 6.45
C VAL A 394 -18.12 -4.70 6.07
N GLY A 395 -19.13 -4.13 6.75
CA GLY A 395 -19.51 -2.72 6.56
C GLY A 395 -18.37 -1.74 6.86
N LYS A 396 -17.56 -2.02 7.88
CA LYS A 396 -16.37 -1.21 8.22
C LYS A 396 -15.29 -1.28 7.14
N LEU A 397 -15.07 -2.48 6.58
CA LEU A 397 -14.14 -2.67 5.46
C LEU A 397 -14.63 -1.97 4.18
N GLN A 398 -15.95 -1.97 3.91
CA GLN A 398 -16.52 -1.22 2.79
C GLN A 398 -16.30 0.28 2.99
N PHE A 399 -16.53 0.80 4.20
CA PHE A 399 -16.29 2.20 4.51
C PHE A 399 -14.83 2.62 4.23
N ILE A 400 -13.87 1.81 4.67
CA ILE A 400 -12.45 2.06 4.37
C ILE A 400 -12.17 2.03 2.86
N HIS A 401 -12.77 1.08 2.14
CA HIS A 401 -12.66 1.00 0.69
C HIS A 401 -13.17 2.27 0.00
N GLU A 402 -14.32 2.78 0.41
CA GLU A 402 -14.93 4.01 -0.14
C GLU A 402 -14.11 5.26 0.19
N VAL A 403 -13.59 5.40 1.42
CA VAL A 403 -12.68 6.50 1.81
C VAL A 403 -11.42 6.51 0.92
N ILE A 404 -10.83 5.34 0.66
CA ILE A 404 -9.64 5.21 -0.20
C ILE A 404 -9.99 5.50 -1.66
N ALA A 405 -11.14 5.00 -2.15
CA ALA A 405 -11.58 5.23 -3.53
C ALA A 405 -11.81 6.72 -3.80
N GLU A 406 -12.51 7.43 -2.90
CA GLU A 406 -12.73 8.88 -3.03
C GLU A 406 -11.40 9.65 -3.02
N GLN A 407 -10.48 9.30 -2.12
CA GLN A 407 -9.16 9.93 -2.07
C GLN A 407 -8.38 9.73 -3.38
N ARG A 408 -8.45 8.53 -3.96
CA ARG A 408 -7.82 8.21 -5.25
C ARG A 408 -8.41 9.04 -6.39
N GLU A 409 -9.73 9.21 -6.42
CA GLU A 409 -10.43 10.05 -7.40
C GLU A 409 -10.03 11.52 -7.27
N ARG A 410 -9.97 12.05 -6.05
CA ARG A 410 -9.50 13.42 -5.77
C ARG A 410 -8.06 13.63 -6.24
N ALA A 411 -7.17 12.67 -6.00
CA ALA A 411 -5.78 12.74 -6.45
C ALA A 411 -5.62 12.66 -7.98
N ALA A 412 -6.57 12.02 -8.68
CA ALA A 412 -6.55 11.90 -10.14
C ALA A 412 -7.03 13.17 -10.87
N VAL A 413 -7.75 14.05 -10.18
CA VAL A 413 -8.17 15.35 -10.70
C VAL A 413 -7.10 16.39 -10.33
N PRO A 414 -6.34 16.94 -11.29
CA PRO A 414 -5.42 18.04 -10.98
C PRO A 414 -6.23 19.21 -10.42
N GLU A 415 -5.92 19.69 -9.22
CA GLU A 415 -6.55 20.89 -8.66
C GLU A 415 -6.41 22.04 -9.66
N ALA A 416 -7.53 22.43 -10.28
CA ALA A 416 -7.63 23.72 -10.94
C ALA A 416 -7.52 24.76 -9.83
N SER A 417 -6.34 25.37 -9.72
CA SER A 417 -5.91 26.35 -8.73
C SER A 417 -7.04 27.11 -8.04
N ASP A 418 -7.12 26.99 -6.72
CA ASP A 418 -7.78 27.93 -5.80
C ASP A 418 -7.00 29.26 -5.73
N ALA A 419 -6.80 29.88 -6.89
CA ALA A 419 -6.26 31.23 -7.06
C ALA A 419 -7.40 32.20 -7.35
N GLN A 420 -8.45 32.22 -6.51
CA GLN A 420 -9.49 33.25 -6.55
C GLN A 420 -10.33 33.32 -5.27
N ALA A 421 -9.67 33.47 -4.12
CA ALA A 421 -10.32 33.89 -2.87
C ALA A 421 -9.44 34.87 -2.09
N GLN A 422 -8.99 35.93 -2.76
CA GLN A 422 -8.46 37.16 -2.14
C GLN A 422 -8.37 38.23 -3.25
N ALA A 423 -9.50 38.87 -3.53
CA ALA A 423 -9.59 40.13 -4.27
C ALA A 423 -10.72 40.97 -3.67
#